data_AF-A0A970IJT5-F1
#
_entry.id   AF-A0A970IJT5-F1
#
_cell.length_a   1.000
_cell.length_b   1.000
_cell.length_c   1.000
_cell.angle_alpha   90.00
_cell.angle_beta   90.00
_cell.angle_gamma   90.00
#
_symmetry.space_group_name_H-M   'P 1'
#
loop_
_entity.id
_entity.type
_entity.pdbx_description
1 polymer ?
#
loop_
_entity_poly.entity_id
_entity_poly.type
_entity_poly.pdbx_seq_one_letter_code
_entity_poly.pdbx_strand_id
1 'polypeptide(L)'
;MNRMQSTCLTFVVPLCLLLTGCPQPSDIETGRIESPEAFYEQVTVPERLYIDVDFERMSTLTSVKQYTGETMDMDQEKLVKAFFKDRSVEKSSWADGVTYAAKDGDITEYLNVDDGGESFGTPTDAKGGFYYIKMIGNDDPNRWGQVACQDFKFQNVAQNEINSDYRSKTDLGFLPYDQTVNAIFDVLHKADLPDLVIDETYSLDLATMTDHYQKFLKDRLDRGGLNAAVEPEEWTTEDECYLFSLQQLVGELPVVNKGWMKPEGATTFDYTMPATGVKLTYDQNGIRYINEYNLLRIVSEGEPVELISGYDALKALVDEYANIIIEQDIHIVTAQLCYLLYPVSEDQFSFALKPGWIFSSRAVIGDLNLTEYRIDVVDAVTGDLHPGRF
;
A
#
# COMPACT_ATOMS: atom_id res chain seq x y z
N MET A 1 -93.31 41.86 -19.80
CA MET A 1 -93.13 40.61 -20.58
C MET A 1 -92.05 39.81 -19.86
N ASN A 2 -92.44 38.87 -18.99
CA ASN A 2 -92.54 37.42 -19.27
C ASN A 2 -91.30 36.90 -20.01
N ARG A 3 -90.59 35.86 -19.62
CA ARG A 3 -90.63 34.77 -18.62
C ARG A 3 -89.18 34.20 -18.71
N MET A 4 -88.54 33.59 -17.73
CA MET A 4 -88.91 32.33 -17.12
C MET A 4 -87.86 32.02 -16.04
N GLN A 5 -88.35 31.60 -14.88
CA GLN A 5 -87.58 30.95 -13.82
C GLN A 5 -86.99 29.63 -14.34
N SER A 6 -85.79 29.29 -13.86
CA SER A 6 -85.44 27.88 -13.66
C SER A 6 -84.60 27.76 -12.40
N THR A 7 -85.27 27.22 -11.39
CA THR A 7 -84.73 26.70 -10.14
C THR A 7 -84.04 25.37 -10.45
N CYS A 8 -82.79 25.15 -9.99
CA CYS A 8 -82.33 23.79 -9.78
C CYS A 8 -81.16 23.71 -8.76
N LEU A 9 -81.50 23.12 -7.62
CA LEU A 9 -80.70 22.25 -6.76
C LEU A 9 -79.27 22.65 -6.38
N THR A 10 -79.15 23.17 -5.17
CA THR A 10 -77.94 23.12 -4.34
C THR A 10 -77.62 21.66 -4.00
N PHE A 11 -76.60 21.08 -4.62
CA PHE A 11 -75.92 19.89 -4.11
C PHE A 11 -74.73 20.36 -3.27
N VAL A 12 -74.81 20.15 -1.97
CA VAL A 12 -73.68 20.27 -1.04
C VAL A 12 -72.80 19.04 -1.27
N VAL A 13 -71.68 19.23 -1.98
CA VAL A 13 -70.59 18.25 -2.06
C VAL A 13 -69.67 18.51 -0.87
N PRO A 14 -69.37 17.50 -0.02
CA PRO A 14 -68.36 17.66 0.99
C PRO A 14 -67.00 17.79 0.31
N LEU A 15 -66.33 18.90 0.61
CA LEU A 15 -64.94 19.19 0.31
C LEU A 15 -64.05 18.12 0.98
N CYS A 16 -63.83 16.98 0.31
CA CYS A 16 -62.73 16.10 0.64
C CYS A 16 -61.45 16.77 0.12
N LEU A 17 -60.82 17.56 0.99
CA LEU A 17 -59.41 17.91 0.89
C LEU A 17 -58.60 16.62 0.96
N LEU A 18 -58.39 15.97 -0.19
CA LEU A 18 -57.28 15.06 -0.37
C LEU A 18 -56.02 15.92 -0.36
N LEU A 19 -55.46 16.10 0.83
CA LEU A 19 -54.07 16.49 1.00
C LEU A 19 -53.24 15.36 0.38
N THR A 20 -52.95 15.47 -0.92
CA THR A 20 -51.82 14.79 -1.51
C THR A 20 -50.58 15.46 -0.92
N GLY A 21 -50.19 15.02 0.28
CA GLY A 21 -48.83 15.21 0.73
C GLY A 21 -47.95 14.59 -0.34
N CYS A 22 -47.17 15.42 -1.03
CA CYS A 22 -45.94 14.92 -1.65
C CYS A 22 -45.23 14.12 -0.56
N PRO A 23 -44.69 12.92 -0.84
CA PRO A 23 -43.71 12.36 0.05
C PRO A 23 -42.63 13.43 0.17
N GLN A 24 -42.50 14.03 1.35
CA GLN A 24 -41.24 14.66 1.71
C GLN A 24 -40.17 13.60 1.45
N PRO A 25 -39.02 13.95 0.86
CA PRO A 25 -37.88 13.08 0.99
C PRO A 25 -37.77 12.80 2.48
N SER A 26 -37.90 11.54 2.86
CA SER A 26 -37.47 11.12 4.19
C SER A 26 -36.08 11.68 4.33
N ASP A 27 -35.88 12.52 5.34
CA ASP A 27 -34.56 12.78 5.89
C ASP A 27 -34.03 11.41 6.32
N ILE A 28 -33.45 10.67 5.38
CA ILE A 28 -32.42 9.69 5.71
C ILE A 28 -31.35 10.60 6.26
N GLU A 29 -31.22 10.62 7.59
CA GLU A 29 -30.01 11.11 8.21
C GLU A 29 -28.88 10.46 7.41
N THR A 30 -28.14 11.24 6.62
CA THR A 30 -26.87 10.83 6.02
C THR A 30 -25.84 10.78 7.15
N GLY A 31 -26.20 10.05 8.21
CA GLY A 31 -25.38 9.76 9.35
C GLY A 31 -24.27 8.84 8.90
N ARG A 32 -23.10 9.08 9.46
CA ARG A 32 -21.94 8.20 9.38
C ARG A 32 -22.40 6.74 9.49
N ILE A 33 -22.04 5.90 8.52
CA ILE A 33 -22.34 4.47 8.62
C ILE A 33 -21.40 3.85 9.66
N GLU A 34 -21.93 3.17 10.67
CA GLU A 34 -21.15 2.65 11.81
C GLU A 34 -21.12 1.12 11.90
N SER A 35 -21.82 0.40 11.02
CA SER A 35 -21.83 -1.07 11.05
C SER A 35 -21.92 -1.71 9.66
N PRO A 36 -21.48 -2.98 9.52
CA PRO A 36 -21.64 -3.76 8.29
C PRO A 36 -23.10 -3.88 7.85
N GLU A 37 -24.03 -4.06 8.79
CA GLU A 37 -25.46 -4.20 8.48
C GLU A 37 -26.01 -2.90 7.89
N ALA A 38 -25.72 -1.76 8.52
CA ALA A 38 -26.13 -0.45 8.04
C ALA A 38 -25.51 -0.12 6.67
N PHE A 39 -24.29 -0.61 6.40
CA PHE A 39 -23.67 -0.51 5.08
C PHE A 39 -24.47 -1.29 4.02
N TYR A 40 -24.74 -2.57 4.24
CA TYR A 40 -25.47 -3.41 3.28
C TYR A 40 -26.92 -2.97 3.06
N GLU A 41 -27.54 -2.27 4.02
CA GLU A 41 -28.86 -1.65 3.84
C GLU A 41 -28.84 -0.44 2.87
N GLN A 42 -27.68 0.18 2.67
CA GLN A 42 -27.52 1.42 1.90
C GLN A 42 -26.85 1.25 0.55
N VAL A 43 -26.32 0.06 0.24
CA VAL A 43 -25.65 -0.22 -1.04
C VAL A 43 -26.31 -1.37 -1.78
N THR A 44 -26.25 -1.31 -3.11
CA THR A 44 -26.54 -2.47 -3.96
C THR A 44 -25.23 -2.94 -4.56
N VAL A 45 -24.74 -4.09 -4.11
CA VAL A 45 -23.49 -4.67 -4.62
C VAL A 45 -23.73 -5.28 -6.00
N PRO A 46 -22.99 -4.88 -7.05
CA PRO A 46 -23.08 -5.50 -8.37
C PRO A 46 -22.81 -7.00 -8.33
N GLU A 47 -23.43 -7.79 -9.23
CA GLU A 47 -23.38 -9.27 -9.23
C GLU A 47 -21.96 -9.85 -9.21
N ARG A 48 -20.98 -9.13 -9.78
CA ARG A 48 -19.59 -9.57 -9.94
C ARG A 48 -18.59 -8.80 -9.09
N LEU A 49 -19.10 -8.04 -8.13
CA LEU A 49 -18.29 -7.36 -7.11
C LEU A 49 -18.45 -8.10 -5.78
N TYR A 50 -17.32 -8.44 -5.17
CA TYR A 50 -17.26 -9.09 -3.88
C TYR A 50 -16.53 -8.18 -2.90
N ILE A 51 -17.03 -8.12 -1.66
CA ILE A 51 -16.44 -7.34 -0.57
C ILE A 51 -15.86 -8.35 0.40
N ASP A 52 -14.55 -8.55 0.32
CA ASP A 52 -13.78 -9.49 1.14
C ASP A 52 -12.99 -8.76 2.25
N VAL A 53 -13.28 -7.48 2.45
CA VAL A 53 -12.65 -6.65 3.48
C VAL A 53 -12.97 -7.19 4.88
N ASP A 54 -11.94 -7.32 5.70
CA ASP A 54 -12.10 -7.59 7.13
C ASP A 54 -12.55 -6.33 7.87
N PHE A 55 -13.86 -6.20 8.10
CA PHE A 55 -14.46 -5.06 8.79
C PHE A 55 -13.95 -4.86 10.22
N GLU A 56 -13.47 -5.91 10.90
CA GLU A 56 -12.92 -5.79 12.26
C GLU A 56 -11.56 -5.07 12.28
N ARG A 57 -10.86 -5.02 11.14
CA ARG A 57 -9.58 -4.34 10.97
C ARG A 57 -9.70 -2.91 10.47
N MET A 58 -10.90 -2.47 10.08
CA MET A 58 -11.10 -1.11 9.62
C MET A 58 -11.01 -0.13 10.78
N SER A 59 -10.32 1.00 10.53
CA SER A 59 -10.18 2.05 11.54
C SER A 59 -11.53 2.65 11.93
N THR A 60 -11.71 2.86 13.24
CA THR A 60 -12.89 3.50 13.82
C THR A 60 -12.65 4.96 14.17
N LEU A 61 -11.48 5.52 13.83
CA LEU A 61 -11.14 6.91 14.11
C LEU A 61 -12.15 7.87 13.46
N THR A 62 -12.58 8.86 14.24
CA THR A 62 -13.53 9.89 13.81
C THR A 62 -12.85 11.22 13.48
N SER A 63 -11.61 11.42 13.93
CA SER A 63 -10.81 12.60 13.62
C SER A 63 -9.33 12.29 13.71
N VAL A 64 -8.50 12.95 12.89
CA VAL A 64 -7.03 12.91 13.00
C VAL A 64 -6.44 14.28 12.68
N LYS A 65 -5.23 14.55 13.18
CA LYS A 65 -4.49 15.76 12.82
C LYS A 65 -3.98 15.69 11.39
N GLN A 66 -3.74 16.84 10.78
CA GLN A 66 -3.03 16.92 9.51
C GLN A 66 -1.56 17.30 9.75
N TYR A 67 -0.69 16.92 8.83
CA TYR A 67 0.74 17.20 8.95
C TYR A 67 1.30 17.75 7.64
N THR A 68 2.43 18.43 7.75
CA THR A 68 3.32 18.65 6.62
C THR A 68 4.64 17.99 6.92
N GLY A 69 5.21 17.30 5.93
CA GLY A 69 6.51 16.68 6.03
C GLY A 69 7.38 17.02 4.84
N GLU A 70 8.67 16.78 4.99
CA GLU A 70 9.62 16.77 3.88
C GLU A 70 10.34 15.41 3.86
N THR A 71 10.85 15.00 2.70
CA THR A 71 11.72 13.84 2.60
C THR A 71 12.87 13.97 3.61
N MET A 72 13.09 12.91 4.39
CA MET A 72 14.11 12.86 5.41
C MET A 72 15.50 12.69 4.79
N ASP A 73 16.41 13.60 5.15
CA ASP A 73 17.84 13.40 4.93
C ASP A 73 18.37 12.37 5.92
N MET A 74 19.05 11.34 5.42
CA MET A 74 19.53 10.22 6.22
C MET A 74 20.83 10.55 6.97
N ASP A 75 20.89 10.22 8.26
CA ASP A 75 22.13 10.32 9.04
C ASP A 75 23.09 9.18 8.65
N GLN A 76 24.02 9.49 7.74
CA GLN A 76 24.98 8.54 7.19
C GLN A 76 25.85 7.90 8.29
N GLU A 77 26.21 8.62 9.36
CA GLU A 77 27.04 8.06 10.43
C GLU A 77 26.27 7.04 11.26
N LYS A 78 25.00 7.35 11.59
CA LYS A 78 24.12 6.41 12.30
C LYS A 78 23.79 5.19 11.45
N LEU A 79 23.52 5.35 10.16
CA LEU A 79 23.32 4.24 9.24
C LEU A 79 24.55 3.33 9.18
N VAL A 80 25.74 3.91 8.94
CA VAL A 80 26.99 3.14 8.89
C VAL A 80 27.21 2.38 10.20
N LYS A 81 26.98 3.02 11.35
CA LYS A 81 27.12 2.37 12.65
C LYS A 81 26.12 1.23 12.85
N ALA A 82 24.86 1.43 12.44
CA ALA A 82 23.79 0.45 12.59
C ALA A 82 24.06 -0.81 11.76
N PHE A 83 24.47 -0.65 10.50
CA PHE A 83 24.68 -1.77 9.57
C PHE A 83 26.08 -2.40 9.67
N PHE A 84 27.14 -1.61 9.82
CA PHE A 84 28.51 -2.12 9.80
C PHE A 84 29.11 -2.45 11.17
N LYS A 85 28.47 -2.09 12.29
CA LYS A 85 28.86 -2.45 13.67
C LYS A 85 30.35 -2.19 13.95
N ASP A 86 30.81 -0.97 13.68
CA ASP A 86 32.19 -0.48 13.87
C ASP A 86 33.27 -1.07 12.94
N ARG A 87 32.90 -1.81 11.88
CA ARG A 87 33.86 -2.24 10.87
C ARG A 87 34.39 -1.07 10.04
N SER A 88 35.61 -1.23 9.54
CA SER A 88 36.19 -0.29 8.57
C SER A 88 35.40 -0.36 7.27
N VAL A 89 34.94 0.80 6.80
CA VAL A 89 34.19 0.95 5.56
C VAL A 89 34.98 1.77 4.55
N GLU A 90 34.91 1.38 3.28
CA GLU A 90 35.33 2.20 2.16
C GLU A 90 34.17 3.12 1.74
N LYS A 91 34.45 4.41 1.53
CA LYS A 91 33.45 5.41 1.10
C LYS A 91 33.70 5.80 -0.35
N SER A 92 32.65 5.84 -1.15
CA SER A 92 32.65 6.31 -2.54
C SER A 92 31.43 7.19 -2.80
N SER A 93 31.52 8.09 -3.79
CA SER A 93 30.42 8.98 -4.18
C SER A 93 30.05 8.73 -5.64
N TRP A 94 28.75 8.62 -5.88
CA TRP A 94 28.11 8.36 -7.18
C TRP A 94 27.07 9.44 -7.46
N ALA A 95 26.51 9.45 -8.66
CA ALA A 95 25.54 10.47 -9.07
C ALA A 95 24.31 10.55 -8.15
N ASP A 96 23.87 9.40 -7.62
CA ASP A 96 22.66 9.32 -6.80
C ASP A 96 22.95 9.50 -5.30
N GLY A 97 24.19 9.32 -4.87
CA GLY A 97 24.56 9.54 -3.46
C GLY A 97 25.88 8.90 -3.02
N VAL A 98 25.95 8.55 -1.74
CA VAL A 98 27.16 8.01 -1.09
C VAL A 98 27.04 6.51 -0.87
N THR A 99 28.06 5.75 -1.30
CA THR A 99 28.14 4.31 -1.07
C THR A 99 29.25 3.97 -0.09
N TYR A 100 28.90 3.21 0.93
CA TYR A 100 29.78 2.57 1.91
C TYR A 100 29.88 1.08 1.61
N ALA A 101 31.09 0.54 1.62
CA ALA A 101 31.33 -0.88 1.43
C ALA A 101 32.22 -1.46 2.53
N ALA A 102 31.94 -2.68 2.96
CA ALA A 102 32.82 -3.45 3.83
C ALA A 102 32.97 -4.88 3.32
N LYS A 103 34.17 -5.43 3.52
CA LYS A 103 34.47 -6.82 3.21
C LYS A 103 35.13 -7.49 4.41
N ASP A 104 34.58 -8.62 4.83
CA ASP A 104 35.13 -9.46 5.90
C ASP A 104 34.97 -10.94 5.52
N GLY A 105 36.08 -11.59 5.19
CA GLY A 105 36.05 -12.96 4.67
C GLY A 105 35.26 -13.06 3.36
N ASP A 106 34.22 -13.89 3.38
CA ASP A 106 33.25 -14.10 2.29
C ASP A 106 32.08 -13.12 2.33
N ILE A 107 31.95 -12.32 3.39
CA ILE A 107 30.88 -11.34 3.52
C ILE A 107 31.28 -10.05 2.81
N THR A 108 30.40 -9.58 1.93
CA THR A 108 30.51 -8.26 1.29
C THR A 108 29.21 -7.51 1.52
N GLU A 109 29.32 -6.28 2.02
CA GLU A 109 28.18 -5.43 2.35
C GLU A 109 28.30 -4.08 1.68
N TYR A 110 27.17 -3.59 1.17
CA TYR A 110 27.04 -2.26 0.60
C TYR A 110 25.88 -1.53 1.26
N LEU A 111 26.08 -0.26 1.54
CA LEU A 111 25.05 0.69 1.94
C LEU A 111 25.17 1.90 1.01
N ASN A 112 24.11 2.22 0.29
CA ASN A 112 24.02 3.43 -0.51
C ASN A 112 22.96 4.34 0.10
N VAL A 113 23.29 5.62 0.21
CA VAL A 113 22.42 6.66 0.80
C VAL A 113 22.21 7.74 -0.24
N ASP A 114 20.95 7.99 -0.58
CA ASP A 114 20.54 8.95 -1.61
C ASP A 114 20.57 10.36 -1.05
N ASP A 115 21.41 11.23 -1.63
CA ASP A 115 21.65 12.60 -1.14
C ASP A 115 21.29 13.69 -2.17
N GLY A 116 20.48 13.34 -3.18
CA GLY A 116 20.09 14.26 -4.25
C GLY A 116 21.27 14.66 -5.15
N GLY A 117 22.34 13.87 -5.16
CA GLY A 117 23.56 14.14 -5.91
C GLY A 117 24.42 15.27 -5.32
N GLU A 118 24.16 15.68 -4.07
CA GLU A 118 24.95 16.68 -3.35
C GLU A 118 26.43 16.27 -3.25
N SER A 119 26.71 15.00 -2.93
CA SER A 119 28.09 14.50 -2.84
C SER A 119 28.82 14.44 -4.18
N PHE A 120 28.08 14.34 -5.29
CA PHE A 120 28.64 14.33 -6.65
C PHE A 120 28.71 15.73 -7.28
N GLY A 121 28.04 16.72 -6.67
CA GLY A 121 27.97 18.10 -7.14
C GLY A 121 27.03 18.30 -8.34
N THR A 122 26.15 17.33 -8.62
CA THR A 122 25.15 17.42 -9.69
C THR A 122 23.79 17.04 -9.11
N PRO A 123 22.83 17.97 -8.99
CA PRO A 123 21.52 17.68 -8.44
C PRO A 123 20.79 16.57 -9.21
N THR A 124 20.15 15.66 -8.47
CA THR A 124 19.29 14.60 -9.00
C THR A 124 17.95 14.58 -8.28
N ASP A 125 17.00 13.82 -8.83
CA ASP A 125 15.68 13.60 -8.22
C ASP A 125 15.72 12.49 -7.14
N ALA A 126 16.89 11.89 -6.89
CA ALA A 126 17.10 10.83 -5.90
C ALA A 126 17.54 11.44 -4.57
N LYS A 127 16.61 12.06 -3.85
CA LYS A 127 16.86 12.64 -2.52
C LYS A 127 16.10 11.87 -1.46
N GLY A 128 16.82 11.46 -0.40
CA GLY A 128 16.28 10.72 0.72
C GLY A 128 15.95 9.28 0.35
N GLY A 129 16.30 8.35 1.23
CA GLY A 129 16.39 6.95 0.84
C GLY A 129 17.72 6.34 1.25
N PHE A 130 17.71 5.04 1.43
CA PHE A 130 18.92 4.23 1.40
C PHE A 130 18.58 2.79 1.02
N TYR A 131 19.56 2.09 0.46
CA TYR A 131 19.51 0.64 0.40
C TYR A 131 20.76 0.02 1.00
N TYR A 132 20.58 -1.13 1.62
CA TYR A 132 21.67 -1.96 2.10
C TYR A 132 21.51 -3.39 1.60
N ILE A 133 22.63 -4.00 1.21
CA ILE A 133 22.71 -5.37 0.73
C ILE A 133 23.91 -6.08 1.35
N LYS A 134 23.68 -7.31 1.82
CA LYS A 134 24.69 -8.21 2.38
C LYS A 134 24.75 -9.49 1.57
N MET A 135 25.89 -9.71 0.94
CA MET A 135 26.21 -10.93 0.19
C MET A 135 27.17 -11.80 0.98
N ILE A 136 26.99 -13.12 0.87
CA ILE A 136 27.84 -14.12 1.54
C ILE A 136 28.39 -15.07 0.46
N GLY A 137 29.67 -14.95 0.14
CA GLY A 137 30.26 -15.63 -1.01
C GLY A 137 29.60 -15.20 -2.32
N ASN A 138 28.94 -16.14 -3.00
CA ASN A 138 28.16 -15.88 -4.23
C ASN A 138 26.64 -15.81 -3.97
N ASP A 139 26.20 -15.84 -2.71
CA ASP A 139 24.78 -15.77 -2.34
C ASP A 139 24.28 -14.31 -2.40
N ASP A 140 23.58 -13.99 -3.49
CA ASP A 140 22.94 -12.70 -3.75
C ASP A 140 21.49 -12.72 -3.23
N PRO A 141 21.11 -11.85 -2.28
CA PRO A 141 19.76 -11.81 -1.74
C PRO A 141 18.66 -11.48 -2.77
N ASN A 142 19.00 -11.01 -3.97
CA ASN A 142 18.02 -10.84 -5.05
C ASN A 142 17.48 -12.19 -5.57
N ARG A 143 18.13 -13.32 -5.26
CA ARG A 143 17.65 -14.64 -5.71
C ARG A 143 16.31 -15.04 -5.11
N TRP A 144 15.95 -14.51 -3.93
CA TRP A 144 14.62 -14.73 -3.35
C TRP A 144 13.52 -14.16 -4.25
N GLY A 145 13.83 -13.22 -5.16
CA GLY A 145 12.95 -12.78 -6.24
C GLY A 145 12.46 -13.90 -7.19
N GLN A 146 13.09 -15.08 -7.15
CA GLN A 146 12.68 -16.26 -7.92
C GLN A 146 11.57 -17.07 -7.22
N VAL A 147 11.39 -16.88 -5.91
CA VAL A 147 10.44 -17.65 -5.08
C VAL A 147 9.47 -16.78 -4.29
N ALA A 148 9.67 -15.46 -4.26
CA ALA A 148 8.82 -14.48 -3.59
C ALA A 148 8.95 -13.09 -4.24
N CYS A 149 7.93 -12.24 -4.06
CA CYS A 149 7.97 -10.84 -4.45
C CYS A 149 8.58 -10.00 -3.31
N GLN A 150 9.90 -9.78 -3.34
CA GLN A 150 10.61 -8.91 -2.38
C GLN A 150 10.18 -7.45 -2.46
N ASP A 151 9.56 -7.08 -3.57
CA ASP A 151 9.11 -5.74 -3.86
C ASP A 151 7.72 -5.44 -3.27
N PHE A 152 7.00 -6.46 -2.75
CA PHE A 152 5.61 -6.33 -2.27
C PHE A 152 4.69 -5.61 -3.27
N LYS A 153 5.07 -5.66 -4.55
CA LYS A 153 4.31 -5.03 -5.63
C LYS A 153 3.23 -6.02 -6.04
N PHE A 154 2.04 -5.49 -6.22
CA PHE A 154 0.99 -6.17 -6.96
C PHE A 154 1.31 -6.12 -8.46
N GLN A 155 2.37 -6.77 -8.93
CA GLN A 155 2.63 -6.80 -10.37
C GLN A 155 1.82 -7.89 -11.03
N ASN A 156 1.35 -7.58 -12.23
CA ASN A 156 0.76 -8.46 -13.23
C ASN A 156 1.79 -9.52 -13.66
N VAL A 157 2.20 -10.38 -12.73
CA VAL A 157 3.08 -11.50 -12.99
C VAL A 157 2.19 -12.65 -13.42
N ALA A 158 2.61 -13.32 -14.48
CA ALA A 158 1.92 -14.51 -14.90
C ALA A 158 2.04 -15.57 -13.83
N GLN A 159 0.88 -15.85 -13.24
CA GLN A 159 0.60 -16.92 -12.30
C GLN A 159 1.12 -16.67 -10.87
N ASN A 160 0.12 -16.34 -10.04
CA ASN A 160 0.00 -16.55 -8.60
C ASN A 160 0.86 -15.64 -7.75
N GLU A 161 0.23 -14.68 -7.05
CA GLU A 161 0.17 -14.61 -5.58
C GLU A 161 1.37 -15.21 -4.79
N ILE A 162 2.61 -14.96 -5.23
CA ILE A 162 3.80 -15.66 -4.74
C ILE A 162 3.97 -15.45 -3.23
N ASN A 163 3.57 -14.30 -2.72
CA ASN A 163 3.71 -14.04 -1.30
C ASN A 163 2.55 -14.64 -0.46
N SER A 164 1.30 -14.61 -0.93
CA SER A 164 0.14 -15.05 -0.14
C SER A 164 0.07 -16.57 0.06
N ASP A 165 0.80 -17.35 -0.74
CA ASP A 165 1.02 -18.79 -0.50
C ASP A 165 1.86 -19.03 0.78
N TYR A 166 2.66 -18.05 1.22
CA TYR A 166 3.41 -18.13 2.48
C TYR A 166 2.56 -17.76 3.68
N ARG A 167 2.90 -18.37 4.82
CA ARG A 167 2.37 -17.94 6.12
C ARG A 167 3.03 -16.65 6.57
N SER A 168 2.27 -15.84 7.29
CA SER A 168 2.79 -14.68 8.02
C SER A 168 3.02 -15.03 9.48
N LYS A 169 3.96 -14.32 10.13
CA LYS A 169 4.18 -14.36 11.59
C LYS A 169 4.41 -15.78 12.15
N THR A 170 5.09 -16.62 11.38
CA THR A 170 5.39 -18.01 11.77
C THR A 170 6.88 -18.15 12.08
N ASP A 171 7.21 -18.95 13.09
CA ASP A 171 8.61 -19.21 13.45
C ASP A 171 9.32 -20.04 12.39
N LEU A 172 10.52 -19.62 12.00
CA LEU A 172 11.44 -20.35 11.13
C LEU A 172 12.54 -21.01 11.97
N GLY A 173 13.22 -22.01 11.41
CA GLY A 173 14.16 -22.85 12.16
C GLY A 173 15.33 -22.09 12.77
N PHE A 174 15.75 -20.97 12.16
CA PHE A 174 16.91 -20.19 12.60
C PHE A 174 16.60 -19.16 13.69
N LEU A 175 15.40 -18.57 13.69
CA LEU A 175 15.01 -17.55 14.67
C LEU A 175 13.48 -17.40 14.73
N PRO A 176 12.85 -17.34 15.92
CA PRO A 176 11.42 -17.04 16.05
C PRO A 176 11.05 -15.65 15.53
N TYR A 177 9.82 -15.52 15.03
CA TYR A 177 9.34 -14.30 14.37
C TYR A 177 9.46 -13.05 15.26
N ASP A 178 8.99 -13.13 16.51
CA ASP A 178 9.04 -11.98 17.43
C ASP A 178 10.48 -11.56 17.76
N GLN A 179 11.43 -12.50 17.79
CA GLN A 179 12.85 -12.19 17.99
C GLN A 179 13.44 -11.52 16.75
N THR A 180 13.05 -11.96 15.56
CA THR A 180 13.42 -11.31 14.29
C THR A 180 12.90 -9.88 14.25
N VAL A 181 11.64 -9.65 14.61
CA VAL A 181 11.05 -8.30 14.68
C VAL A 181 11.86 -7.39 15.60
N ASN A 182 12.16 -7.86 16.82
CA ASN A 182 12.98 -7.07 17.76
C ASN A 182 14.38 -6.77 17.19
N ALA A 183 15.04 -7.74 16.57
CA ALA A 183 16.36 -7.55 15.97
C ALA A 183 16.34 -6.53 14.83
N ILE A 184 15.28 -6.52 14.00
CA ILE A 184 15.08 -5.53 12.94
C ILE A 184 14.91 -4.15 13.55
N PHE A 185 13.94 -3.96 14.44
CA PHE A 185 13.65 -2.66 15.04
C PHE A 185 14.83 -2.10 15.85
N ASP A 186 15.65 -2.96 16.47
CA ASP A 186 16.90 -2.54 17.10
C ASP A 186 17.89 -1.91 16.10
N VAL A 187 17.97 -2.42 14.87
CA VAL A 187 18.81 -1.84 13.82
C VAL A 187 18.21 -0.53 13.31
N LEU A 188 16.90 -0.52 13.02
CA LEU A 188 16.22 0.67 12.51
C LEU A 188 16.24 1.83 13.51
N HIS A 189 16.10 1.55 14.81
CA HIS A 189 16.23 2.54 15.87
C HIS A 189 17.65 3.11 15.97
N LYS A 190 18.69 2.26 15.84
CA LYS A 190 20.09 2.73 15.81
C LYS A 190 20.40 3.57 14.57
N ALA A 191 19.72 3.28 13.47
CA ALA A 191 19.77 4.05 12.23
C ALA A 191 18.99 5.37 12.30
N ASP A 192 18.30 5.65 13.41
CA ASP A 192 17.50 6.87 13.62
C ASP A 192 16.35 7.04 12.65
N LEU A 193 15.78 5.92 12.18
CA LEU A 193 14.58 5.97 11.36
C LEU A 193 13.37 6.41 12.20
N PRO A 194 12.36 7.05 11.59
CA PRO A 194 11.11 7.39 12.27
C PRO A 194 10.38 6.16 12.80
N ASP A 195 9.29 6.37 13.53
CA ASP A 195 8.44 5.28 13.96
C ASP A 195 7.92 4.51 12.73
N LEU A 196 8.11 3.19 12.74
CA LEU A 196 7.72 2.29 11.66
C LEU A 196 6.78 1.22 12.22
N VAL A 197 5.84 0.77 11.40
CA VAL A 197 4.93 -0.35 11.70
C VAL A 197 4.98 -1.39 10.58
N ILE A 198 4.80 -2.66 10.92
CA ILE A 198 4.75 -3.74 9.93
C ILE A 198 3.39 -3.67 9.22
N ASP A 199 3.41 -3.41 7.92
CA ASP A 199 2.25 -3.47 7.03
C ASP A 199 2.01 -4.92 6.59
N GLU A 200 3.06 -5.57 6.08
CA GLU A 200 2.97 -6.89 5.47
C GLU A 200 4.22 -7.73 5.75
N THR A 201 4.06 -9.04 5.94
CA THR A 201 5.19 -9.93 6.26
C THR A 201 4.92 -11.38 5.86
N TYR A 202 5.98 -12.08 5.47
CA TYR A 202 5.95 -13.48 5.04
C TYR A 202 7.13 -14.25 5.63
N SER A 203 6.86 -15.49 6.05
CA SER A 203 7.83 -16.45 6.55
C SER A 203 8.13 -17.44 5.42
N LEU A 204 9.25 -17.27 4.74
CA LEU A 204 9.62 -18.06 3.57
C LEU A 204 10.22 -19.39 4.03
N ASP A 205 9.34 -20.37 4.24
CA ASP A 205 9.73 -21.74 4.58
C ASP A 205 10.21 -22.52 3.35
N LEU A 206 11.08 -23.50 3.59
CA LEU A 206 11.69 -24.29 2.52
C LEU A 206 10.67 -25.00 1.62
N ALA A 207 9.61 -25.55 2.19
CA ALA A 207 8.65 -26.34 1.41
C ALA A 207 7.94 -25.46 0.38
N THR A 208 7.49 -24.28 0.81
CA THR A 208 6.81 -23.30 -0.07
C THR A 208 7.78 -22.68 -1.07
N MET A 209 9.01 -22.32 -0.65
CA MET A 209 10.06 -21.85 -1.59
C MET A 209 10.38 -22.85 -2.68
N THR A 210 10.48 -24.13 -2.33
CA THR A 210 10.76 -25.20 -3.30
C THR A 210 9.62 -25.31 -4.33
N ASP A 211 8.36 -25.25 -3.89
CA ASP A 211 7.21 -25.28 -4.80
C ASP A 211 7.19 -24.07 -5.75
N HIS A 212 7.43 -22.87 -5.22
CA HIS A 212 7.51 -21.65 -6.03
C HIS A 212 8.65 -21.68 -7.03
N TYR A 213 9.80 -22.22 -6.63
CA TYR A 213 10.93 -22.37 -7.52
C TYR A 213 10.61 -23.30 -8.70
N GLN A 214 9.89 -24.40 -8.47
CA GLN A 214 9.43 -25.28 -9.56
C GLN A 214 8.45 -24.56 -10.50
N LYS A 215 7.54 -23.74 -9.97
CA LYS A 215 6.64 -22.89 -10.77
C LYS A 215 7.43 -21.90 -11.62
N PHE A 216 8.43 -21.23 -11.03
CA PHE A 216 9.33 -20.28 -11.72
C PHE A 216 10.10 -20.95 -12.87
N LEU A 217 10.69 -22.12 -12.62
CA LEU A 217 11.41 -22.89 -13.66
C LEU A 217 10.47 -23.28 -14.81
N LYS A 218 9.24 -23.69 -14.50
CA LYS A 218 8.23 -24.03 -15.50
C LYS A 218 7.83 -22.82 -16.34
N ASP A 219 7.49 -21.68 -15.73
CA ASP A 219 7.12 -20.46 -16.48
C ASP A 219 8.27 -20.01 -17.39
N ARG A 220 9.51 -20.06 -16.90
CA ARG A 220 10.69 -19.74 -17.73
C ARG A 220 10.90 -20.70 -18.90
N LEU A 221 10.60 -22.00 -18.72
CA LEU A 221 10.63 -22.99 -19.81
C LEU A 221 9.54 -22.69 -20.84
N ASP A 222 8.31 -22.47 -20.38
CA ASP A 222 7.14 -22.23 -21.23
C ASP A 222 7.29 -20.93 -22.05
N ARG A 223 7.96 -19.91 -21.51
CA ARG A 223 8.29 -18.66 -22.21
C ARG A 223 9.51 -18.76 -23.15
N GLY A 224 10.14 -19.92 -23.27
CA GLY A 224 11.35 -20.11 -24.07
C GLY A 224 12.58 -19.38 -23.51
N GLY A 225 12.54 -18.98 -22.23
CA GLY A 225 13.59 -18.20 -21.59
C GLY A 225 14.73 -19.03 -21.01
N LEU A 226 14.54 -20.33 -20.78
CA LEU A 226 15.59 -21.21 -20.25
C LEU A 226 16.48 -21.76 -21.39
N ASN A 227 17.71 -21.25 -21.49
CA ASN A 227 18.78 -22.02 -22.12
C ASN A 227 19.04 -23.25 -21.23
N ALA A 228 19.12 -24.44 -21.82
CA ALA A 228 19.33 -25.74 -21.15
C ALA A 228 20.68 -25.88 -20.41
N ALA A 229 21.36 -24.78 -20.09
CA ALA A 229 22.68 -24.69 -19.46
C ALA A 229 22.66 -24.02 -18.07
N VAL A 230 21.50 -23.61 -17.55
CA VAL A 230 21.39 -23.16 -16.16
C VAL A 230 21.10 -24.37 -15.29
N GLU A 231 22.07 -24.80 -14.51
CA GLU A 231 21.87 -25.81 -13.47
C GLU A 231 20.82 -25.29 -12.48
N PRO A 232 19.78 -26.08 -12.12
CA PRO A 232 18.80 -25.69 -11.13
C PRO A 232 19.49 -25.38 -9.80
N GLU A 233 19.04 -24.31 -9.16
CA GLU A 233 19.48 -23.96 -7.81
C GLU A 233 18.86 -24.91 -6.79
N GLU A 234 19.62 -25.28 -5.77
CA GLU A 234 19.14 -26.08 -4.64
C GLU A 234 18.75 -25.14 -3.50
N TRP A 235 17.50 -25.24 -3.05
CA TRP A 235 17.01 -24.53 -1.87
C TRP A 235 17.10 -25.45 -0.65
N THR A 236 17.53 -24.90 0.47
CA THR A 236 17.73 -25.59 1.74
C THR A 236 17.15 -24.77 2.89
N THR A 237 17.15 -25.34 4.10
CA THR A 237 16.71 -24.61 5.30
C THR A 237 17.60 -23.42 5.65
N GLU A 238 18.83 -23.37 5.13
CA GLU A 238 19.74 -22.23 5.31
C GLU A 238 19.29 -20.99 4.51
N ASP A 239 18.38 -21.17 3.54
CA ASP A 239 17.84 -20.13 2.66
C ASP A 239 16.49 -19.59 3.16
N GLU A 240 15.95 -20.16 4.23
CA GLU A 240 14.72 -19.64 4.85
C GLU A 240 14.93 -18.21 5.33
N CYS A 241 13.95 -17.34 5.09
CA CYS A 241 14.03 -15.95 5.50
C CYS A 241 12.66 -15.35 5.79
N TYR A 242 12.67 -14.15 6.37
CA TYR A 242 11.50 -13.32 6.56
C TYR A 242 11.52 -12.15 5.59
N LEU A 243 10.38 -11.88 4.97
CA LEU A 243 10.14 -10.63 4.24
C LEU A 243 9.28 -9.69 5.09
N PHE A 244 9.59 -8.39 5.07
CA PHE A 244 8.75 -7.35 5.66
C PHE A 244 8.59 -6.14 4.75
N SER A 245 7.38 -5.61 4.72
CA SER A 245 7.03 -4.26 4.27
C SER A 245 6.64 -3.46 5.51
N LEU A 246 7.28 -2.31 5.72
CA LEU A 246 7.00 -1.40 6.82
C LEU A 246 6.49 -0.06 6.29
N GLN A 247 5.59 0.55 7.06
CA GLN A 247 5.06 1.89 6.85
C GLN A 247 5.58 2.84 7.92
N GLN A 248 5.82 4.10 7.56
CA GLN A 248 6.02 5.15 8.55
C GLN A 248 4.75 5.41 9.33
N LEU A 249 4.83 5.50 10.65
CA LEU A 249 3.74 5.94 11.50
C LEU A 249 3.89 7.45 11.79
N VAL A 250 2.83 8.22 11.53
CA VAL A 250 2.77 9.64 11.87
C VAL A 250 1.53 9.86 12.73
N GLY A 251 1.71 10.21 14.01
CA GLY A 251 0.59 10.24 14.95
C GLY A 251 -0.07 8.86 15.05
N GLU A 252 -1.36 8.77 14.68
CA GLU A 252 -2.15 7.53 14.80
C GLU A 252 -2.28 6.73 13.50
N LEU A 253 -1.83 7.27 12.36
CA LEU A 253 -2.01 6.63 11.06
C LEU A 253 -0.68 6.29 10.39
N PRO A 254 -0.61 5.16 9.67
CA PRO A 254 0.50 4.92 8.77
C PRO A 254 0.47 5.92 7.61
N VAL A 255 1.63 6.19 7.02
CA VAL A 255 1.78 6.88 5.74
C VAL A 255 1.70 5.84 4.63
N VAL A 256 1.03 6.20 3.53
CA VAL A 256 0.86 5.33 2.38
C VAL A 256 2.20 4.77 1.87
N ASN A 257 2.22 3.47 1.60
CA ASN A 257 3.36 2.77 0.99
C ASN A 257 3.12 2.22 -0.42
N LYS A 258 1.94 2.50 -0.98
CA LYS A 258 1.50 2.07 -2.30
C LYS A 258 1.23 3.30 -3.17
N GLY A 259 1.85 3.36 -4.34
CA GLY A 259 1.52 4.41 -5.32
C GLY A 259 0.07 4.29 -5.76
N TRP A 260 -0.62 5.42 -5.86
CA TRP A 260 -2.01 5.51 -6.32
C TRP A 260 -2.15 6.59 -7.40
N MET A 261 -3.26 6.61 -8.14
CA MET A 261 -3.37 7.51 -9.29
C MET A 261 -3.50 8.99 -8.92
N LYS A 262 -2.81 9.87 -9.64
CA LYS A 262 -2.99 11.33 -9.47
C LYS A 262 -4.46 11.75 -9.74
N PRO A 263 -5.09 12.56 -8.87
CA PRO A 263 -6.49 12.99 -9.03
C PRO A 263 -6.82 13.66 -10.37
N GLU A 264 -5.88 14.42 -10.93
CA GLU A 264 -6.07 15.18 -12.19
C GLU A 264 -5.96 14.32 -13.46
N GLY A 265 -5.62 13.04 -13.31
CA GLY A 265 -5.39 12.13 -14.43
C GLY A 265 -4.06 12.36 -15.16
N ALA A 266 -3.79 11.47 -16.10
CA ALA A 266 -2.50 11.31 -16.79
C ALA A 266 -2.21 12.40 -17.84
N THR A 267 -1.06 13.08 -17.74
CA THR A 267 -0.50 13.88 -18.85
C THR A 267 0.93 13.47 -19.27
N THR A 268 1.71 12.78 -18.42
CA THR A 268 3.08 12.28 -18.70
C THR A 268 3.46 11.07 -17.81
N PHE A 269 4.59 10.39 -18.11
CA PHE A 269 5.16 9.17 -17.46
C PHE A 269 5.26 9.11 -15.91
N ASP A 270 4.79 10.14 -15.20
CA ASP A 270 4.70 10.21 -13.74
C ASP A 270 3.22 10.25 -13.30
N TYR A 271 2.60 9.07 -13.31
CA TYR A 271 1.15 8.88 -13.16
C TYR A 271 0.69 8.60 -11.73
N THR A 272 1.62 8.38 -10.81
CA THR A 272 1.33 7.95 -9.44
C THR A 272 1.67 9.02 -8.42
N MET A 273 0.84 9.10 -7.39
CA MET A 273 1.12 9.86 -6.19
C MET A 273 2.27 9.20 -5.42
N PRO A 274 3.10 10.01 -4.73
CA PRO A 274 4.25 9.52 -4.00
C PRO A 274 3.82 8.61 -2.83
N ALA A 275 4.71 7.70 -2.47
CA ALA A 275 4.56 6.77 -1.37
C ALA A 275 5.88 6.60 -0.63
N THR A 276 5.79 6.15 0.62
CA THR A 276 6.93 5.87 1.50
C THR A 276 7.11 4.37 1.67
N GLY A 277 8.23 3.90 2.18
CA GLY A 277 8.26 2.51 2.62
C GLY A 277 9.63 2.00 2.96
N VAL A 278 9.63 0.93 3.74
CA VAL A 278 10.83 0.12 4.01
C VAL A 278 10.51 -1.31 3.66
N LYS A 279 11.28 -1.90 2.76
CA LYS A 279 11.20 -3.32 2.40
C LYS A 279 12.47 -4.00 2.86
N LEU A 280 12.36 -5.16 3.51
CA LEU A 280 13.53 -5.86 4.00
C LEU A 280 13.41 -7.38 3.92
N THR A 281 14.57 -8.02 3.79
CA THR A 281 14.75 -9.48 3.85
C THR A 281 15.69 -9.79 5.01
N TYR A 282 15.28 -10.70 5.90
CA TYR A 282 16.04 -11.11 7.08
C TYR A 282 16.20 -12.63 7.12
N ASP A 283 17.43 -13.14 7.16
CA ASP A 283 17.73 -14.57 7.27
C ASP A 283 18.51 -14.89 8.56
N GLN A 284 19.05 -16.10 8.68
CA GLN A 284 19.91 -16.52 9.78
C GLN A 284 21.17 -15.63 9.99
N ASN A 285 21.58 -14.86 8.99
CA ASN A 285 22.72 -13.96 9.01
C ASN A 285 22.34 -12.49 9.28
N GLY A 286 21.07 -12.22 9.61
CA GLY A 286 20.54 -10.89 9.89
C GLY A 286 19.83 -10.26 8.70
N ILE A 287 19.78 -8.92 8.65
CA ILE A 287 19.26 -8.21 7.47
C ILE A 287 20.19 -8.52 6.29
N ARG A 288 19.62 -9.09 5.23
CA ARG A 288 20.30 -9.38 3.97
C ARG A 288 20.08 -8.31 2.92
N TYR A 289 18.91 -7.69 2.98
CA TYR A 289 18.51 -6.61 2.10
C TYR A 289 17.57 -5.68 2.85
N ILE A 290 17.74 -4.38 2.67
CA ILE A 290 16.77 -3.37 3.04
C ILE A 290 16.79 -2.27 1.98
N ASN A 291 15.61 -1.79 1.64
CA ASN A 291 15.42 -0.65 0.76
C ASN A 291 14.39 0.27 1.37
N GLU A 292 14.79 1.49 1.64
CA GLU A 292 13.98 2.57 2.17
C GLU A 292 13.83 3.65 1.11
N TYR A 293 12.61 4.17 0.99
CA TYR A 293 12.31 5.29 0.09
C TYR A 293 11.31 6.25 0.72
N ASN A 294 11.59 7.54 0.55
CA ASN A 294 10.72 8.67 0.86
C ASN A 294 10.20 8.73 2.31
N LEU A 295 10.89 8.17 3.31
CA LEU A 295 10.53 8.44 4.70
C LEU A 295 10.59 9.95 4.98
N LEU A 296 9.70 10.41 5.86
CA LEU A 296 9.44 11.84 6.06
C LEU A 296 9.91 12.34 7.41
N ARG A 297 10.50 13.54 7.39
CA ARG A 297 10.66 14.38 8.57
C ARG A 297 9.43 15.28 8.70
N ILE A 298 8.68 15.15 9.79
CA ILE A 298 7.51 16.00 10.05
C ILE A 298 7.96 17.42 10.42
N VAL A 299 7.43 18.40 9.70
CA VAL A 299 7.78 19.82 9.81
C VAL A 299 6.74 20.59 10.61
N SER A 300 5.46 20.26 10.43
CA SER A 300 4.38 20.92 11.16
C SER A 300 3.20 20.00 11.39
N GLU A 301 2.42 20.35 12.41
CA GLU A 301 1.18 19.70 12.80
C GLU A 301 0.05 20.75 12.72
N GLY A 302 -1.07 20.36 12.12
CA GLY A 302 -2.28 21.15 12.00
C GLY A 302 -3.39 20.68 12.94
N GLU A 303 -4.54 21.34 12.83
CA GLU A 303 -5.72 21.00 13.62
C GLU A 303 -6.31 19.63 13.22
N PRO A 304 -6.99 18.93 14.15
CA PRO A 304 -7.77 17.75 13.81
C PRO A 304 -8.85 18.06 12.78
N VAL A 305 -9.02 17.14 11.83
CA VAL A 305 -10.13 17.14 10.88
C VAL A 305 -11.04 15.94 11.16
N GLU A 306 -12.35 16.14 10.99
CA GLU A 306 -13.33 15.07 11.04
C GLU A 306 -13.18 14.16 9.84
N LEU A 307 -13.35 12.86 10.07
CA LEU A 307 -13.24 11.83 9.05
C LEU A 307 -14.61 11.24 8.75
N ILE A 308 -14.84 10.77 7.53
CA ILE A 308 -15.92 9.83 7.22
C ILE A 308 -15.58 8.43 7.76
N SER A 309 -16.58 7.55 7.93
CA SER A 309 -16.27 6.17 8.31
C SER A 309 -15.68 5.40 7.12
N GLY A 310 -15.01 4.29 7.41
CA GLY A 310 -14.57 3.40 6.34
C GLY A 310 -15.75 2.78 5.57
N TYR A 311 -16.93 2.67 6.19
CA TYR A 311 -18.14 2.22 5.51
C TYR A 311 -18.68 3.27 4.54
N ASP A 312 -18.65 4.55 4.91
CA ASP A 312 -18.99 5.67 4.01
C ASP A 312 -18.04 5.67 2.80
N ALA A 313 -16.74 5.47 3.04
CA ALA A 313 -15.74 5.41 1.99
C ALA A 313 -15.93 4.18 1.08
N LEU A 314 -16.18 3.00 1.65
CA LEU A 314 -16.46 1.79 0.89
C LEU A 314 -17.74 1.92 0.06
N LYS A 315 -18.75 2.61 0.61
CA LYS A 315 -19.99 2.92 -0.12
C LYS A 315 -19.69 3.76 -1.36
N ALA A 316 -18.88 4.81 -1.25
CA ALA A 316 -18.48 5.62 -2.41
C ALA A 316 -17.83 4.77 -3.52
N LEU A 317 -16.98 3.81 -3.14
CA LEU A 317 -16.37 2.88 -4.09
C LEU A 317 -17.38 1.91 -4.73
N VAL A 318 -18.28 1.33 -3.93
CA VAL A 318 -19.31 0.40 -4.44
C VAL A 318 -20.29 1.11 -5.37
N ASP A 319 -20.67 2.33 -5.04
CA ASP A 319 -21.53 3.16 -5.90
C ASP A 319 -20.87 3.45 -7.26
N GLU A 320 -19.56 3.67 -7.29
CA GLU A 320 -18.81 3.81 -8.55
C GLU A 320 -18.83 2.51 -9.36
N TYR A 321 -18.60 1.36 -8.71
CA TYR A 321 -18.69 0.07 -9.38
C TYR A 321 -20.09 -0.24 -9.91
N ALA A 322 -21.15 0.25 -9.26
CA ALA A 322 -22.53 0.12 -9.73
C ALA A 322 -22.80 0.92 -11.02
N ASN A 323 -21.95 1.90 -11.34
CA ASN A 323 -22.08 2.73 -12.55
C ASN A 323 -21.28 2.21 -13.75
N ILE A 324 -20.50 1.13 -13.59
CA ILE A 324 -19.69 0.54 -14.66
C ILE A 324 -20.10 -0.91 -14.97
N ILE A 325 -19.79 -1.36 -16.18
CA ILE A 325 -19.98 -2.77 -16.55
C ILE A 325 -18.78 -3.55 -16.05
N ILE A 326 -19.03 -4.56 -15.20
CA ILE A 326 -18.01 -5.44 -14.64
C ILE A 326 -18.00 -6.75 -15.44
N GLU A 327 -16.94 -6.97 -16.22
CA GLU A 327 -16.79 -8.14 -17.10
C GLU A 327 -16.06 -9.32 -16.45
N GLN A 328 -15.53 -9.14 -15.25
CA GLN A 328 -14.74 -10.13 -14.51
C GLN A 328 -15.04 -10.01 -13.02
N ASP A 329 -14.84 -11.07 -12.26
CA ASP A 329 -15.09 -11.05 -10.82
C ASP A 329 -14.04 -10.16 -10.14
N ILE A 330 -14.50 -9.14 -9.40
CA ILE A 330 -13.66 -8.18 -8.69
C ILE A 330 -13.87 -8.36 -7.20
N HIS A 331 -12.79 -8.54 -6.46
CA HIS A 331 -12.79 -8.69 -5.01
C HIS A 331 -12.11 -7.48 -4.37
N ILE A 332 -12.84 -6.68 -3.58
CA ILE A 332 -12.25 -5.64 -2.72
C ILE A 332 -11.70 -6.36 -1.49
N VAL A 333 -10.38 -6.43 -1.35
CA VAL A 333 -9.70 -7.31 -0.39
C VAL A 333 -9.14 -6.60 0.84
N THR A 334 -8.84 -5.31 0.73
CA THR A 334 -8.32 -4.52 1.86
C THR A 334 -8.93 -3.13 1.90
N ALA A 335 -9.01 -2.57 3.11
CA ALA A 335 -9.37 -1.18 3.38
C ALA A 335 -8.46 -0.66 4.50
N GLN A 336 -7.69 0.40 4.23
CA GLN A 336 -6.76 0.98 5.20
C GLN A 336 -6.92 2.51 5.24
N LEU A 337 -7.08 3.06 6.44
CA LEU A 337 -6.98 4.50 6.68
C LEU A 337 -5.50 4.85 6.87
N CYS A 338 -4.98 5.77 6.07
CA CYS A 338 -3.57 6.20 6.10
C CYS A 338 -3.43 7.68 5.73
N TYR A 339 -2.24 8.25 5.89
CA TYR A 339 -1.90 9.53 5.27
C TYR A 339 -1.45 9.33 3.82
N LEU A 340 -2.13 10.03 2.92
CA LEU A 340 -1.76 10.22 1.53
C LEU A 340 -0.79 11.41 1.42
N LEU A 341 0.17 11.30 0.50
CA LEU A 341 1.15 12.35 0.25
C LEU A 341 0.74 13.23 -0.93
N TYR A 342 0.49 14.51 -0.65
CA TYR A 342 0.24 15.52 -1.68
C TYR A 342 1.43 16.47 -1.78
N PRO A 343 2.17 16.48 -2.90
CA PRO A 343 3.24 17.46 -3.10
C PRO A 343 2.72 18.89 -2.95
N VAL A 344 3.42 19.73 -2.18
CA VAL A 344 3.06 21.14 -1.96
C VAL A 344 4.05 22.13 -2.59
N SER A 345 5.11 21.61 -3.19
CA SER A 345 6.22 22.34 -3.78
C SER A 345 6.60 21.75 -5.12
N GLU A 346 7.22 22.57 -5.97
CA GLU A 346 7.78 22.11 -7.24
C GLU A 346 9.01 21.19 -7.05
N ASP A 347 9.62 21.19 -5.85
CA ASP A 347 10.78 20.33 -5.54
C ASP A 347 10.42 18.85 -5.35
N GLN A 348 9.13 18.50 -5.30
CA GLN A 348 8.62 17.13 -5.11
C GLN A 348 9.06 16.43 -3.81
N PHE A 349 9.71 17.14 -2.88
CA PHE A 349 10.20 16.59 -1.61
C PHE A 349 9.47 17.15 -0.38
N SER A 350 8.52 18.06 -0.56
CA SER A 350 7.65 18.55 0.52
C SER A 350 6.20 18.12 0.29
N PHE A 351 5.55 17.64 1.35
CA PHE A 351 4.24 17.03 1.27
C PHE A 351 3.28 17.56 2.34
N ALA A 352 2.03 17.76 1.94
CA ALA A 352 0.89 17.74 2.85
C ALA A 352 0.42 16.30 3.03
N LEU A 353 0.26 15.88 4.28
CA LEU A 353 -0.25 14.56 4.66
C LEU A 353 -1.74 14.71 4.93
N LYS A 354 -2.56 14.13 4.05
CA LYS A 354 -4.03 14.15 4.17
C LYS A 354 -4.56 12.74 4.43
N PRO A 355 -5.50 12.55 5.36
CA PRO A 355 -6.05 11.24 5.63
C PRO A 355 -6.87 10.74 4.45
N GLY A 356 -6.72 9.47 4.10
CA GLY A 356 -7.43 8.82 3.02
C GLY A 356 -7.64 7.34 3.28
N TRP A 357 -8.75 6.83 2.76
CA TRP A 357 -9.05 5.40 2.72
C TRP A 357 -8.50 4.80 1.44
N ILE A 358 -7.60 3.83 1.57
CA ILE A 358 -7.07 3.05 0.45
C ILE A 358 -7.76 1.70 0.42
N PHE A 359 -8.34 1.39 -0.74
CA PHE A 359 -8.90 0.09 -1.05
C PHE A 359 -8.04 -0.62 -2.08
N SER A 360 -7.70 -1.89 -1.82
CA SER A 360 -7.11 -2.74 -2.85
C SER A 360 -8.15 -3.71 -3.35
N SER A 361 -8.30 -3.77 -4.67
CA SER A 361 -9.17 -4.71 -5.36
C SER A 361 -8.34 -5.65 -6.21
N ARG A 362 -8.74 -6.92 -6.33
CA ARG A 362 -8.13 -7.89 -7.25
C ARG A 362 -9.15 -8.42 -8.25
N ALA A 363 -8.70 -8.72 -9.45
CA ALA A 363 -9.50 -9.38 -10.48
C ALA A 363 -8.64 -10.39 -11.24
N VAL A 364 -9.25 -11.50 -11.67
CA VAL A 364 -8.58 -12.48 -12.52
C VAL A 364 -8.93 -12.20 -13.98
N ILE A 365 -7.93 -11.90 -14.81
CA ILE A 365 -8.09 -11.49 -16.20
C ILE A 365 -7.60 -12.57 -17.17
N GLY A 366 -8.46 -12.84 -18.15
CA GLY A 366 -8.17 -13.61 -19.36
C GLY A 366 -7.90 -15.10 -19.14
N ASP A 367 -7.67 -15.82 -20.24
CA ASP A 367 -7.41 -17.26 -20.24
C ASP A 367 -6.09 -17.66 -19.54
N LEU A 368 -5.25 -16.67 -19.22
CA LEU A 368 -3.94 -16.86 -18.58
C LEU A 368 -4.00 -16.86 -17.05
N ASN A 369 -5.17 -16.65 -16.44
CA ASN A 369 -5.37 -16.52 -14.99
C ASN A 369 -4.42 -15.47 -14.36
N LEU A 370 -4.30 -14.31 -15.00
CA LEU A 370 -3.51 -13.20 -14.44
C LEU A 370 -4.32 -12.55 -13.32
N THR A 371 -3.73 -12.37 -12.15
CA THR A 371 -4.36 -11.57 -11.10
C THR A 371 -3.87 -10.14 -11.23
N GLU A 372 -4.79 -9.23 -11.57
CA GLU A 372 -4.53 -7.80 -11.58
C GLU A 372 -5.05 -7.17 -10.30
N TYR A 373 -4.31 -6.18 -9.80
CA TYR A 373 -4.71 -5.41 -8.63
C TYR A 373 -4.92 -3.95 -9.00
N ARG A 374 -5.89 -3.35 -8.34
CA ARG A 374 -6.25 -1.94 -8.47
C ARG A 374 -6.26 -1.31 -7.10
N ILE A 375 -5.75 -0.09 -7.02
CA ILE A 375 -5.77 0.75 -5.81
C ILE A 375 -6.75 1.89 -6.04
N ASP A 376 -7.79 1.95 -5.22
CA ASP A 376 -8.77 3.03 -5.18
C ASP A 376 -8.58 3.84 -3.90
N VAL A 377 -8.72 5.16 -4.00
CA VAL A 377 -8.51 6.06 -2.86
C VAL A 377 -9.74 6.91 -2.64
N VAL A 378 -10.19 7.02 -1.40
CA VAL A 378 -11.26 7.95 -1.00
C VAL A 378 -10.68 8.96 -0.02
N ASP A 379 -10.81 10.25 -0.31
CA ASP A 379 -10.45 11.31 0.63
C ASP A 379 -11.26 11.14 1.93
N ALA A 380 -10.58 10.97 3.06
CA ALA A 380 -11.26 10.63 4.31
C ALA A 380 -11.98 11.83 4.94
N VAL A 381 -11.81 13.05 4.42
CA VAL A 381 -12.50 14.26 4.89
C VAL A 381 -13.70 14.57 4.00
N THR A 382 -13.55 14.49 2.67
CA THR A 382 -14.62 14.87 1.73
C THR A 382 -15.47 13.70 1.26
N GLY A 383 -14.94 12.48 1.30
CA GLY A 383 -15.56 11.31 0.67
C GLY A 383 -15.40 11.25 -0.85
N ASP A 384 -14.57 12.12 -1.43
CA ASP A 384 -14.30 12.11 -2.87
C ASP A 384 -13.50 10.87 -3.26
N LEU A 385 -14.01 10.13 -4.24
CA LEU A 385 -13.34 8.96 -4.80
C LEU A 385 -12.34 9.37 -5.90
N HIS A 386 -11.13 8.83 -5.78
CA HIS A 386 -10.08 8.82 -6.79
C HIS A 386 -9.91 7.38 -7.29
N PRO A 387 -10.61 6.99 -8.36
CA PRO A 387 -10.60 5.63 -8.83
C PRO A 387 -9.25 5.26 -9.44
N GLY A 388 -8.75 4.08 -9.09
CA GLY A 388 -7.66 3.43 -9.79
C GLY A 388 -8.07 2.99 -11.20
N ARG A 389 -7.10 2.47 -11.95
CA ARG A 389 -7.31 1.85 -13.26
C ARG A 389 -6.74 0.43 -13.22
N PHE A 390 -7.47 -0.50 -13.85
CA PHE A 390 -6.92 -1.78 -14.28
C PHE A 390 -6.06 -1.54 -15.52
#